data_AF-A0A7S1C5U0-F1
#
_entry.id   AF-A0A7S1C5U0-F1
#
_cell.length_a   1.000
_cell.length_b   1.000
_cell.length_c   1.000
_cell.angle_alpha   90.00
_cell.angle_beta   90.00
_cell.angle_gamma   90.00
#
_symmetry.space_group_name_H-M   'P 1'
#
loop_
_entity.id
_entity.type
_entity.pdbx_description
1 polymer ?
#
loop_
_entity_poly.entity_id
_entity_poly.type
_entity_poly.pdbx_seq_one_letter_code
_entity_poly.pdbx_strand_id
1 'polypeptide(L)'
;NVRNPEARAWFARYAAAFARGEEVAYGVQLPYKDAENSMDLEALEAKHQALDCYLWLSQRYPDQFTQREEATLTRSAVIAAIERGLLTLSEQAAARWQRRQQQRDKRRSRKGGRGG
;
A
#
# COMPACT_ATOMS: atom_id res chain seq x y z
N ASN A 1 12.57 6.59 -1.53
CA ASN A 1 13.19 5.56 -0.67
C ASN A 1 13.64 4.39 -1.58
N VAL A 2 14.93 4.27 -1.91
CA VAL A 2 15.47 3.23 -2.85
C VAL A 2 15.55 1.82 -2.24
N ARG A 3 15.06 1.63 -1.01
CA ARG A 3 15.09 0.32 -0.33
C ARG A 3 14.05 -0.65 -0.88
N ASN A 4 12.93 -0.16 -1.41
CA ASN A 4 11.92 -1.01 -2.04
C ASN A 4 12.37 -1.42 -3.47
N PRO A 5 12.59 -2.72 -3.76
CA PRO A 5 13.01 -3.19 -5.07
C PRO A 5 12.02 -2.86 -6.19
N GLU A 6 10.72 -2.86 -5.89
CA GLU A 6 9.66 -2.55 -6.85
C GLU A 6 9.67 -1.06 -7.21
N ALA A 7 9.86 -0.17 -6.23
CA ALA A 7 10.01 1.26 -6.48
C ALA A 7 11.24 1.57 -7.36
N ARG A 8 12.36 0.83 -7.15
CA ARG A 8 13.54 0.94 -8.03
C ARG A 8 13.24 0.47 -9.45
N ALA A 9 12.49 -0.62 -9.60
CA ALA A 9 12.11 -1.12 -10.92
C ALA A 9 11.26 -0.10 -11.68
N TRP A 10 10.32 0.59 -11.01
CA TRP A 10 9.55 1.69 -11.60
C TRP A 10 10.46 2.83 -12.07
N PHE A 11 11.38 3.28 -11.22
CA PHE A 11 12.34 4.33 -11.59
C PHE A 11 13.15 3.94 -12.83
N ALA A 12 13.69 2.71 -12.87
CA ALA A 12 14.44 2.23 -14.02
C ALA A 12 13.60 2.18 -15.30
N ARG A 13 12.31 1.81 -15.21
CA ARG A 13 11.37 1.84 -16.36
C ARG A 13 11.15 3.25 -16.87
N TYR A 14 10.91 4.22 -15.99
CA TYR A 14 10.75 5.62 -16.37
C TYR A 14 12.03 6.17 -17.02
N ALA A 15 13.20 5.92 -16.42
CA ALA A 15 14.48 6.35 -16.97
C ALA A 15 14.76 5.75 -18.35
N ALA A 16 14.43 4.47 -18.55
CA ALA A 16 14.62 3.79 -19.83
C ALA A 16 13.71 4.36 -20.93
N ALA A 17 12.43 4.61 -20.63
CA ALA A 17 11.49 5.23 -21.58
C ALA A 17 11.91 6.67 -21.93
N PHE A 18 12.27 7.45 -20.90
CA PHE A 18 12.77 8.81 -21.07
C PHE A 18 14.02 8.86 -21.97
N ALA A 19 14.98 7.96 -21.75
CA ALA A 19 16.22 7.88 -22.54
C ALA A 19 15.99 7.49 -24.01
N ARG A 20 14.88 6.84 -24.33
CA ARG A 20 14.47 6.55 -25.72
C ARG A 20 13.75 7.71 -26.39
N GLY A 21 13.53 8.82 -25.69
CA GLY A 21 12.75 9.96 -26.20
C GLY A 21 11.25 9.65 -26.31
N GLU A 22 10.78 8.60 -25.64
CA GLU A 22 9.38 8.20 -25.63
C GLU A 22 8.59 9.02 -24.60
N GLU A 23 7.26 9.09 -24.79
CA GLU A 23 6.34 9.46 -23.73
C GLU A 23 6.39 8.40 -22.63
N VAL A 24 6.53 8.84 -21.39
CA VAL A 24 6.62 7.98 -20.22
C VAL A 24 5.24 7.86 -19.60
N ALA A 25 4.65 6.66 -19.65
CA ALA A 25 3.40 6.37 -18.96
C ALA A 25 3.62 6.13 -17.46
N TYR A 26 2.69 6.57 -16.60
CA TYR A 26 2.81 6.34 -15.15
C TYR A 26 2.65 4.86 -14.78
N GLY A 27 1.84 4.11 -15.53
CA GLY A 27 1.81 2.63 -15.52
C GLY A 27 1.28 1.96 -14.25
N VAL A 28 0.87 2.72 -13.24
CA VAL A 28 0.38 2.19 -11.96
C VAL A 28 -1.12 1.93 -12.04
N GLN A 29 -1.57 0.75 -11.62
CA GLN A 29 -2.99 0.42 -11.53
C GLN A 29 -3.44 0.27 -10.08
N LEU A 30 -4.62 0.80 -9.77
CA LEU A 30 -5.28 0.57 -8.49
C LEU A 30 -5.62 -0.91 -8.32
N PRO A 31 -5.48 -1.47 -7.10
CA PRO A 31 -5.94 -2.83 -6.85
C PRO A 31 -7.47 -2.89 -6.93
N TYR A 32 -7.98 -4.05 -7.34
CA TYR A 32 -9.43 -4.33 -7.39
C TYR A 32 -10.05 -4.49 -6.00
N LYS A 33 -9.24 -4.87 -5.00
CA LYS A 33 -9.66 -5.09 -3.62
C LYS A 33 -8.80 -4.28 -2.64
N ASP A 34 -9.39 -3.97 -1.49
CA ASP A 34 -8.66 -3.35 -0.38
C ASP A 34 -7.62 -4.33 0.20
N ALA A 35 -6.63 -3.78 0.89
CA ALA A 35 -5.55 -4.58 1.49
C ALA A 35 -6.06 -5.39 2.70
N GLU A 36 -5.80 -6.70 2.69
CA GLU A 36 -6.28 -7.64 3.72
C GLU A 36 -5.14 -8.12 4.63
N ASN A 37 -3.89 -7.80 4.28
CA ASN A 37 -2.69 -8.21 4.99
C ASN A 37 -1.55 -7.19 4.79
N SER A 38 -0.43 -7.39 5.48
CA SER A 38 0.72 -6.49 5.40
C SER A 38 1.41 -6.48 4.03
N MET A 39 1.36 -7.58 3.28
CA MET A 39 1.96 -7.65 1.93
C MET A 39 1.16 -6.81 0.93
N ASP A 40 -0.17 -6.82 1.05
CA ASP A 40 -1.03 -5.98 0.22
C ASP A 40 -0.76 -4.48 0.47
N LEU A 41 -0.53 -4.10 1.73
CA LEU A 41 -0.13 -2.74 2.09
C LEU A 41 1.25 -2.36 1.55
N GLU A 42 2.22 -3.27 1.61
CA GLU A 42 3.56 -3.05 1.04
C GLU A 42 3.49 -2.83 -0.47
N ALA A 43 2.65 -3.59 -1.18
CA ALA A 43 2.43 -3.41 -2.62
C ALA A 43 1.74 -2.07 -2.93
N LEU A 44 0.78 -1.63 -2.12
CA LEU A 44 0.17 -0.31 -2.25
C LEU A 44 1.17 0.82 -1.99
N GLU A 45 2.05 0.66 -1.00
CA GLU A 45 3.13 1.62 -0.72
C GLU A 45 4.11 1.70 -1.89
N ALA A 46 4.49 0.57 -2.49
CA ALA A 46 5.35 0.54 -3.68
C ALA A 46 4.75 1.34 -4.84
N LYS A 47 3.44 1.17 -5.09
CA LYS A 47 2.68 1.92 -6.11
C LYS A 47 2.64 3.41 -5.79
N HIS A 48 2.41 3.78 -4.53
CA HIS A 48 2.45 5.18 -4.09
C HIS A 48 3.81 5.82 -4.34
N GLN A 49 4.90 5.13 -3.99
CA GLN A 49 6.27 5.59 -4.23
C GLN A 49 6.58 5.75 -5.72
N ALA A 50 6.07 4.86 -6.58
CA ALA A 50 6.20 4.98 -8.03
C ALA A 50 5.48 6.24 -8.56
N LEU A 51 4.26 6.51 -8.09
CA LEU A 51 3.49 7.70 -8.45
C LEU A 51 4.16 8.99 -7.97
N ASP A 52 4.69 9.01 -6.74
CA ASP A 52 5.48 10.15 -6.22
C ASP A 52 6.69 10.44 -7.13
N CYS A 53 7.39 9.38 -7.57
CA CYS A 53 8.52 9.51 -8.48
C CYS A 53 8.09 10.06 -9.85
N TYR A 54 7.02 9.51 -10.43
CA TYR A 54 6.46 9.97 -11.69
C TYR A 54 6.05 11.44 -11.64
N LEU A 55 5.33 11.86 -10.60
CA LEU A 55 4.86 13.24 -10.41
C LEU A 55 5.99 14.23 -10.14
N TRP A 56 7.11 13.77 -9.58
CA TRP A 56 8.32 14.57 -9.41
C TRP A 56 9.06 14.75 -10.74
N LEU A 57 9.08 13.72 -11.59
CA LEU A 57 9.66 13.79 -12.95
C LEU A 57 8.81 14.65 -13.87
N SER A 58 7.47 14.58 -13.77
CA SER A 58 6.56 15.38 -14.60
C SER A 58 6.65 16.89 -14.41
N GLN A 59 7.20 17.33 -13.27
CA GLN A 59 7.48 18.76 -13.05
C GLN A 59 8.71 19.25 -13.82
N ARG A 60 9.65 18.35 -14.11
CA ARG A 60 10.92 18.66 -14.77
C ARG A 60 10.89 18.41 -16.26
N TYR A 61 10.12 17.41 -16.67
CA TYR A 61 10.05 16.92 -18.05
C TYR A 61 8.58 16.82 -18.50
N PRO A 62 7.82 17.93 -18.49
CA PRO A 62 6.38 17.91 -18.76
C PRO A 62 6.03 17.39 -20.16
N ASP A 63 6.92 17.58 -21.14
CA ASP A 63 6.69 17.13 -22.52
C ASP A 63 6.76 15.60 -22.69
N GLN A 64 7.49 14.91 -21.80
CA GLN A 64 7.61 13.44 -21.83
C GLN A 64 6.78 12.75 -20.76
N PHE A 65 6.40 13.45 -19.69
CA PHE A 65 5.60 12.93 -18.58
C PHE A 65 4.25 13.67 -18.53
N THR A 66 3.44 13.42 -19.55
CA THR A 66 2.20 14.16 -19.88
C THR A 66 1.04 13.85 -18.92
N GLN A 67 1.00 12.64 -18.35
CA GLN A 67 -0.15 12.10 -17.59
C GLN A 67 -0.16 12.56 -16.11
N ARG A 68 0.10 13.85 -15.86
CA ARG A 68 0.26 14.40 -14.49
C ARG A 68 -1.05 14.37 -13.70
N GLU A 69 -2.17 14.72 -14.33
CA GLU A 69 -3.47 14.78 -13.66
C GLU A 69 -3.96 13.38 -13.30
N GLU A 70 -3.87 12.44 -14.24
CA GLU A 70 -4.25 11.03 -14.05
C GLU A 70 -3.39 10.36 -12.97
N ALA A 71 -2.08 10.62 -12.97
CA ALA A 71 -1.18 10.13 -11.93
C ALA A 71 -1.52 10.74 -10.55
N THR A 72 -1.95 12.01 -10.50
CA THR A 72 -2.37 12.66 -9.25
C THR A 72 -3.65 12.03 -8.70
N LEU A 73 -4.65 11.79 -9.57
CA LEU A 73 -5.88 11.11 -9.20
C LEU A 73 -5.62 9.69 -8.69
N THR A 74 -4.78 8.94 -9.43
CA THR A 74 -4.40 7.57 -9.05
C THR A 74 -3.68 7.56 -7.70
N ARG A 75 -2.80 8.53 -7.46
CA ARG A 75 -2.09 8.66 -6.18
C ARG A 75 -3.05 8.87 -5.02
N SER A 76 -4.02 9.77 -5.16
CA SER A 76 -5.04 10.00 -4.14
C SER A 76 -5.85 8.74 -3.85
N ALA A 77 -6.22 7.99 -4.89
CA ALA A 77 -6.93 6.73 -4.74
C ALA A 77 -6.08 5.63 -4.06
N VAL A 78 -4.77 5.58 -4.33
CA VAL A 78 -3.84 4.66 -3.65
C VAL A 78 -3.73 5.00 -2.17
N ILE A 79 -3.61 6.29 -1.82
CA ILE A 79 -3.59 6.73 -0.41
C ILE A 79 -4.87 6.29 0.30
N ALA A 80 -6.04 6.53 -0.31
CA ALA A 80 -7.30 6.11 0.26
C ALA A 80 -7.40 4.57 0.43
N ALA A 81 -6.81 3.79 -0.49
CA ALA A 81 -6.75 2.33 -0.36
C ALA A 81 -5.84 1.87 0.79
N ILE A 82 -4.70 2.55 0.99
CA ILE A 82 -3.81 2.30 2.13
C ILE A 82 -4.53 2.59 3.45
N GLU A 83 -5.23 3.73 3.54
CA GLU A 83 -6.00 4.12 4.72
C GLU A 83 -7.07 3.08 5.07
N ARG A 84 -7.88 2.64 4.09
CA ARG A 84 -8.88 1.59 4.30
C ARG A 84 -8.25 0.28 4.76
N GLY A 85 -7.15 -0.15 4.11
CA GLY A 85 -6.42 -1.35 4.51
C GLY A 85 -5.90 -1.29 5.94
N LEU A 86 -5.34 -0.16 6.35
CA LEU A 86 -4.86 0.06 7.72
C LEU A 86 -5.99 -0.02 8.75
N LEU A 87 -7.16 0.58 8.45
CA LEU A 87 -8.34 0.49 9.32
C LEU A 87 -8.79 -0.96 9.50
N THR A 88 -8.96 -1.69 8.39
CA THR A 88 -9.36 -3.11 8.42
C THR A 88 -8.38 -3.97 9.23
N LEU A 89 -7.07 -3.81 9.02
CA LEU A 89 -6.07 -4.58 9.77
C LEU A 89 -6.05 -4.25 11.26
N SER A 90 -6.31 -2.98 11.61
CA SER A 90 -6.40 -2.54 13.00
C SER A 90 -7.59 -3.14 13.71
N GLU A 91 -8.77 -3.13 13.08
CA GLU A 91 -9.98 -3.77 13.59
C GLU A 91 -9.80 -5.28 13.77
N GLN A 92 -9.20 -5.95 12.77
CA GLN A 92 -8.89 -7.37 12.87
C GLN A 92 -7.90 -7.67 14.00
N ALA A 93 -6.89 -6.82 14.20
CA ALA A 93 -5.96 -6.94 15.31
C ALA A 93 -6.69 -6.82 16.66
N ALA A 94 -7.53 -5.80 16.84
CA ALA A 94 -8.33 -5.60 18.04
C ALA A 94 -9.25 -6.81 18.33
N ALA A 95 -9.97 -7.29 17.32
CA ALA A 95 -10.85 -8.46 17.44
C ALA A 95 -10.07 -9.74 17.80
N ARG A 96 -8.85 -9.92 17.29
CA ARG A 96 -7.97 -11.04 17.67
C ARG A 96 -7.54 -10.93 19.13
N TRP A 97 -7.21 -9.73 19.61
CA TRP A 97 -6.85 -9.51 21.02
C TRP A 97 -8.03 -9.80 21.96
N GLN A 98 -9.22 -9.29 21.66
CA GLN A 98 -10.43 -9.53 22.45
C GLN A 98 -10.77 -11.02 22.55
N ARG A 99 -10.73 -11.74 21.42
CA ARG A 99 -10.97 -13.20 21.39
C ARG A 99 -9.98 -13.96 22.27
N ARG A 100 -8.69 -13.59 22.23
CA ARG A 100 -7.67 -14.21 23.08
C ARG A 100 -7.92 -13.97 24.57
N GLN A 101 -8.36 -12.76 24.96
CA GLN A 101 -8.70 -12.46 26.36
C GLN A 101 -9.89 -13.31 26.83
N GLN A 102 -10.99 -13.34 26.07
CA GLN A 102 -12.17 -14.14 26.40
C GLN A 102 -11.85 -15.64 26.57
N GLN A 103 -10.97 -16.18 25.72
CA GLN A 103 -10.52 -17.58 25.84
C GLN A 103 -9.68 -17.82 27.10
N ARG A 104 -8.81 -16.87 27.47
CA ARG A 104 -8.01 -16.95 28.71
C ARG A 104 -8.90 -16.92 29.95
N ASP A 105 -9.90 -16.04 29.96
CA ASP A 105 -10.84 -15.90 31.08
C ASP A 105 -11.72 -17.13 31.26
N LYS A 106 -12.26 -17.67 30.15
CA LYS A 106 -12.99 -18.96 30.16
C LYS A 106 -12.14 -20.13 30.66
N ARG A 107 -10.86 -20.18 30.29
CA ARG A 107 -9.92 -21.21 30.78
C ARG A 107 -9.63 -21.08 32.28
N ARG A 108 -9.49 -19.86 32.80
CA ARG A 108 -9.30 -19.59 34.23
C ARG A 108 -10.52 -19.98 35.06
N SER A 109 -11.71 -19.60 34.61
CA SER A 109 -12.98 -19.96 35.27
C SER A 109 -13.19 -21.48 35.36
N ARG A 110 -12.85 -22.24 34.31
CA ARG A 110 -12.94 -23.72 34.32
C ARG A 110 -11.95 -24.42 35.26
N LYS A 111 -10.80 -23.82 35.55
CA LYS A 111 -9.77 -24.43 36.41
C LYS A 111 -10.01 -24.17 37.90
N GLY A 112 -10.73 -23.11 38.25
CA GLY A 112 -11.11 -22.77 39.64
C GLY A 112 -12.32 -23.55 40.18
N GLY A 113 -13.17 -24.11 39.32
CA GLY A 113 -14.40 -24.82 39.73
C GLY A 113 -14.26 -26.32 39.99
N ARG A 114 -13.05 -26.90 39.96
CA ARG A 114 -12.83 -28.36 40.08
C ARG A 114 -12.17 -28.80 41.40
N GLY A 115 -12.13 -27.91 42.40
CA GLY A 115 -11.46 -28.14 43.69
C GLY A 115 -12.29 -27.77 44.92
N GLY A 116 -13.62 -27.85 44.83
CA GLY A 116 -14.55 -27.67 45.96
C GLY A 116 -15.35 -28.93 46.19
#